data_AF-A0A4Q7AEM0-F1
#
_entry.id   AF-A0A4Q7AEM0-F1
#
_cell.length_a   1.000
_cell.length_b   1.000
_cell.length_c   1.000
_cell.angle_alpha   90.00
_cell.angle_beta   90.00
_cell.angle_gamma   90.00
#
_symmetry.space_group_name_H-M   'P 1'
#
loop_
_entity.id
_entity.type
_entity.pdbx_description
1 polymer ?
#
loop_
_entity_poly.entity_id
_entity_poly.type
_entity_poly.pdbx_seq_one_letter_code
_entity_poly.pdbx_strand_id
1 'polypeptide(L)'
;MNTMLKTLQFCTETTETLCHIHNTPLMKIANYKLCKLCAKETVHHSHAIYADELQQRLLQQKIKNSGLNKRYLDRGFKNYVVASPAQDHAIKLCQTFAQQIISEHYPNLLLIGTPGTGKTHLSAAIIRNILHNSTKSARYYTSAAIAQKMMDTWSDTSHSEKEVIEHFSSFDLLVIDEYGLHDRHEKRREMVHKVLYSRYDNMKSTLLISNFTLQNIQQDLDVRLWSRLHENNLIVVPCYWDDQRISRSV
;
A
#
# COMPACT_ATOMS: atom_id res chain seq x y z
N MET A 1 -11.23 11.06 -33.83
CA MET A 1 -11.59 11.92 -34.98
C MET A 1 -13.08 12.26 -34.84
N ASN A 2 -13.42 13.33 -34.10
CA ASN A 2 -14.80 13.59 -33.67
C ASN A 2 -15.60 14.35 -34.74
N THR A 3 -16.43 13.63 -35.48
CA THR A 3 -17.34 14.10 -36.55
C THR A 3 -18.62 14.78 -36.02
N MET A 4 -18.58 15.39 -34.83
CA MET A 4 -19.72 16.06 -34.18
C MET A 4 -19.45 17.56 -33.85
N LEU A 5 -18.33 18.12 -34.32
CA LEU A 5 -17.94 19.51 -34.06
C LEU A 5 -18.13 20.48 -35.25
N LYS A 6 -18.69 20.01 -36.38
CA LYS A 6 -18.81 20.82 -37.61
C LYS A 6 -20.11 21.64 -37.75
N THR A 7 -21.02 21.61 -36.77
CA THR A 7 -22.36 22.24 -36.90
C THR A 7 -22.73 23.23 -35.80
N LEU A 8 -21.76 23.72 -35.02
CA LEU A 8 -21.98 24.81 -34.06
C LEU A 8 -21.24 26.06 -34.54
N GLN A 9 -21.88 26.86 -35.39
CA GLN A 9 -21.47 28.24 -35.64
C GLN A 9 -21.76 29.07 -34.38
N PHE A 10 -20.80 29.09 -33.45
CA PHE A 10 -20.85 30.05 -32.34
C PHE A 10 -20.44 31.43 -32.86
N CYS A 11 -21.40 32.34 -33.03
CA CYS A 11 -21.10 33.77 -33.16
C CYS A 11 -20.49 34.24 -31.84
N THR A 12 -19.19 34.51 -31.86
CA THR A 12 -18.45 35.07 -30.71
C THR A 12 -18.29 36.55 -30.97
N GLU A 13 -19.02 37.38 -30.21
CA GLU A 13 -18.87 38.83 -30.25
C GLU A 13 -17.96 39.27 -29.09
N THR A 14 -16.88 39.95 -29.41
CA THR A 14 -16.04 40.62 -28.40
C THR A 14 -16.69 41.93 -27.96
N THR A 15 -16.90 42.07 -26.66
CA THR A 15 -17.50 43.27 -26.06
C THR A 15 -16.42 44.24 -25.58
N GLU A 16 -16.74 45.54 -25.51
CA GLU A 16 -15.84 46.58 -24.95
C GLU A 16 -15.64 46.43 -23.43
N THR A 17 -16.50 45.66 -22.76
CA THR A 17 -16.39 45.41 -21.32
C THR A 17 -15.22 44.47 -21.02
N LEU A 18 -14.31 44.93 -20.15
CA LEU A 18 -13.14 44.19 -19.70
C LEU A 18 -13.47 43.32 -18.48
N CYS A 19 -12.81 42.17 -18.40
CA CYS A 19 -12.85 41.30 -17.22
C CYS A 19 -12.14 41.95 -16.02
N HIS A 20 -12.79 41.99 -14.85
CA HIS A 20 -12.20 42.55 -13.63
C HIS A 20 -10.99 41.75 -13.07
N ILE A 21 -10.79 40.50 -13.50
CA ILE A 21 -9.70 39.64 -13.04
C ILE A 21 -8.49 39.72 -13.99
N HIS A 22 -8.73 39.55 -15.29
CA HIS A 22 -7.65 39.45 -16.29
C HIS A 22 -7.48 40.69 -17.17
N ASN A 23 -8.36 41.69 -17.02
CA ASN A 23 -8.36 42.92 -17.81
C ASN A 23 -8.41 42.71 -19.34
N THR A 24 -8.98 41.60 -19.80
CA THR A 24 -9.17 41.29 -21.22
C THR A 24 -10.65 41.40 -21.63
N PRO A 25 -10.97 41.67 -22.91
CA PRO A 25 -12.34 41.77 -23.41
C PRO A 25 -13.19 40.54 -23.09
N LEU A 26 -14.42 40.76 -22.62
CA LEU A 26 -15.40 39.69 -22.45
C LEU A 26 -15.94 39.27 -23.82
N MET A 27 -16.10 37.98 -24.03
CA MET A 27 -16.78 37.41 -25.19
C MET A 27 -18.22 37.09 -24.80
N LYS A 28 -19.17 37.41 -25.69
CA LYS A 28 -20.56 37.01 -25.54
C LYS A 28 -20.78 35.69 -26.28
N ILE A 29 -21.19 34.65 -25.55
CA ILE A 29 -21.57 33.36 -26.10
C ILE A 29 -23.02 33.10 -25.64
N ALA A 30 -23.96 33.16 -26.58
CA ALA A 30 -25.39 33.19 -26.29
C ALA A 30 -25.74 34.29 -25.26
N ASN A 31 -26.27 33.92 -24.08
CA ASN A 31 -26.62 34.85 -23.01
C ASN A 31 -25.52 35.05 -21.95
N TYR A 32 -24.36 34.43 -22.13
CA TYR A 32 -23.26 34.50 -21.16
C TYR A 32 -22.16 35.45 -21.64
N LYS A 33 -21.67 36.32 -20.75
CA LYS A 33 -20.46 37.14 -20.95
C LYS A 33 -19.33 36.53 -20.15
N LEU A 34 -18.27 36.09 -20.82
CA LEU A 34 -17.14 35.42 -20.18
C LEU A 34 -15.81 35.83 -20.80
N CYS A 35 -14.81 35.96 -19.93
CA CYS A 35 -13.43 36.17 -20.33
C CYS A 35 -12.82 34.84 -20.81
N LYS A 36 -12.03 34.86 -21.89
CA LYS A 36 -11.33 33.67 -22.41
C LYS A 36 -10.41 33.03 -21.35
N LEU A 37 -9.71 33.85 -20.56
CA LEU A 37 -8.80 33.39 -19.52
C LEU A 37 -9.55 32.82 -18.33
N CYS A 38 -10.58 33.50 -17.82
CA CYS A 38 -11.48 32.95 -16.79
C CYS A 38 -12.07 31.60 -17.22
N ALA A 39 -12.58 31.48 -18.46
CA ALA A 39 -13.16 30.24 -18.95
C ALA A 39 -12.13 29.09 -18.98
N LYS A 40 -10.90 29.39 -19.40
CA LYS A 40 -9.79 28.42 -19.41
C LYS A 40 -9.42 28.00 -17.98
N GLU A 41 -9.32 28.94 -17.05
CA GLU A 41 -9.04 28.66 -15.63
C GLU A 41 -10.14 27.83 -14.98
N THR A 42 -11.42 28.14 -15.21
CA THR A 42 -12.55 27.36 -14.70
C THR A 42 -12.52 25.93 -15.20
N VAL A 43 -12.22 25.71 -16.49
CA VAL A 43 -12.09 24.36 -17.05
C VAL A 43 -10.87 23.62 -16.47
N HIS A 44 -9.72 24.28 -16.31
CA HIS A 44 -8.56 23.66 -15.66
C HIS A 44 -8.83 23.32 -14.20
N HIS A 45 -9.48 24.20 -13.46
CA HIS A 45 -9.82 23.99 -12.07
C HIS A 45 -10.82 22.85 -11.90
N SER A 46 -11.87 22.79 -12.73
CA SER A 46 -12.83 21.69 -12.69
C SER A 46 -12.20 20.36 -13.07
N HIS A 47 -11.31 20.33 -14.08
CA HIS A 47 -10.54 19.14 -14.43
C HIS A 47 -9.60 18.70 -13.30
N ALA A 48 -8.96 19.64 -12.59
CA ALA A 48 -8.08 19.33 -11.47
C ALA A 48 -8.87 18.75 -10.28
N ILE A 49 -10.02 19.33 -9.93
CA ILE A 49 -10.92 18.79 -8.88
C ILE A 49 -11.37 17.38 -9.25
N TYR A 50 -11.84 17.18 -10.48
CA TYR A 50 -12.30 15.86 -10.93
C TYR A 50 -11.17 14.81 -10.92
N ALA A 51 -9.96 15.19 -11.32
CA ALA A 51 -8.80 14.32 -11.27
C ALA A 51 -8.43 13.92 -9.83
N ASP A 52 -8.46 14.87 -8.90
CA ASP A 52 -8.21 14.59 -7.48
C ASP A 52 -9.29 13.67 -6.89
N GLU A 53 -10.57 13.94 -7.15
CA GLU A 53 -11.66 13.06 -6.70
C GLU A 53 -11.52 11.63 -7.22
N LEU A 54 -11.16 11.47 -8.50
CA LEU A 54 -10.93 10.16 -9.10
C LEU A 54 -9.74 9.46 -8.44
N GLN A 55 -8.62 10.17 -8.23
CA GLN A 55 -7.44 9.63 -7.57
C GLN A 55 -7.75 9.17 -6.14
N GLN A 56 -8.52 9.96 -5.38
CA GLN A 56 -8.96 9.61 -4.03
C GLN A 56 -9.83 8.35 -4.04
N ARG A 57 -10.80 8.23 -4.96
CA ARG A 57 -11.65 7.03 -5.08
C ARG A 57 -10.82 5.79 -5.43
N LEU A 58 -9.90 5.90 -6.37
CA LEU A 58 -9.00 4.79 -6.74
C LEU A 58 -8.13 4.35 -5.57
N LEU A 59 -7.57 5.31 -4.82
CA LEU A 59 -6.78 5.02 -3.62
C LEU A 59 -7.62 4.30 -2.56
N GLN A 60 -8.84 4.75 -2.29
CA GLN A 60 -9.75 4.08 -1.36
C GLN A 60 -10.04 2.63 -1.79
N GLN A 61 -10.24 2.39 -3.08
CA GLN A 61 -10.41 1.03 -3.61
C GLN A 61 -9.15 0.19 -3.45
N LYS A 62 -7.96 0.74 -3.75
CA LYS A 62 -6.68 0.05 -3.52
C LYS A 62 -6.50 -0.35 -2.06
N ILE A 63 -6.75 0.57 -1.13
CA ILE A 63 -6.66 0.31 0.31
C ILE A 63 -7.69 -0.74 0.75
N LYS A 64 -8.94 -0.64 0.29
CA LYS A 64 -9.98 -1.62 0.61
C LYS A 64 -9.60 -3.02 0.11
N ASN A 65 -9.00 -3.10 -1.06
CA ASN A 65 -8.59 -4.37 -1.64
C ASN A 65 -7.26 -4.88 -1.05
N SER A 66 -6.50 -4.06 -0.31
CA SER A 66 -5.17 -4.43 0.21
C SER A 66 -5.15 -5.68 1.09
N GLY A 67 -6.30 -6.16 1.59
CA GLY A 67 -6.39 -7.30 2.51
C GLY A 67 -6.33 -6.88 3.98
N LEU A 68 -6.13 -5.59 4.27
CA LEU A 68 -6.22 -5.06 5.63
C LEU A 68 -7.63 -5.22 6.20
N ASN A 69 -7.72 -5.68 7.44
CA ASN A 69 -8.97 -5.72 8.20
C ASN A 69 -9.53 -4.30 8.40
N LYS A 70 -10.87 -4.18 8.51
CA LYS A 70 -11.58 -2.89 8.65
C LYS A 70 -10.98 -1.96 9.70
N ARG A 71 -10.56 -2.51 10.85
CA ARG A 71 -9.94 -1.76 11.98
C ARG A 71 -8.57 -1.14 11.68
N TYR A 72 -7.89 -1.60 10.61
CA TYR A 72 -6.56 -1.13 10.21
C TYR A 72 -6.59 -0.24 8.96
N LEU A 73 -7.76 -0.06 8.33
CA LEU A 73 -7.87 0.72 7.10
C LEU A 73 -7.51 2.19 7.32
N ASP A 74 -7.70 2.74 8.52
CA ASP A 74 -7.41 4.13 8.89
C ASP A 74 -6.04 4.33 9.55
N ARG A 75 -5.22 3.27 9.70
CA ARG A 75 -3.97 3.29 10.47
C ARG A 75 -2.79 3.69 9.60
N GLY A 76 -2.28 4.90 9.80
CA GLY A 76 -1.12 5.47 9.11
C GLY A 76 0.01 5.86 10.08
N PHE A 77 1.13 6.35 9.55
CA PHE A 77 2.23 6.83 10.39
C PHE A 77 1.82 8.01 11.26
N LYS A 78 0.97 8.92 10.74
CA LYS A 78 0.52 10.13 11.43
C LYS A 78 -0.31 9.86 12.70
N ASN A 79 -0.99 8.72 12.79
CA ASN A 79 -1.83 8.36 13.93
C ASN A 79 -1.29 7.17 14.73
N TYR A 80 -0.01 6.84 14.55
CA TYR A 80 0.71 5.95 15.45
C TYR A 80 1.18 6.75 16.67
N VAL A 81 0.87 6.27 17.87
CA VAL A 81 1.23 6.96 19.13
C VAL A 81 2.63 6.54 19.54
N VAL A 82 3.54 7.52 19.58
CA VAL A 82 4.92 7.36 20.05
C VAL A 82 4.97 7.74 21.53
N ALA A 83 5.29 6.75 22.38
CA ALA A 83 5.49 6.90 23.81
C ALA A 83 6.94 6.60 24.24
N SER A 84 7.80 6.10 23.35
CA SER A 84 9.20 5.80 23.66
C SER A 84 10.15 6.05 22.49
N PRO A 85 11.45 6.26 22.73
CA PRO A 85 12.46 6.36 21.67
C PRO A 85 12.55 5.11 20.79
N ALA A 86 12.28 3.93 21.35
CA ALA A 86 12.25 2.67 20.61
C ALA A 86 11.12 2.65 19.56
N GLN A 87 9.94 3.16 19.90
CA GLN A 87 8.81 3.31 18.98
C GLN A 87 9.10 4.34 17.88
N ASP A 88 9.72 5.47 18.23
CA ASP A 88 10.15 6.48 17.26
C ASP A 88 11.13 5.89 16.24
N HIS A 89 12.13 5.16 16.72
CA HIS A 89 13.09 4.46 15.85
C HIS A 89 12.41 3.42 14.95
N ALA A 90 11.49 2.61 15.49
CA ALA A 90 10.72 1.64 14.72
C ALA A 90 9.91 2.29 13.57
N ILE A 91 9.28 3.45 13.84
CA ILE A 91 8.54 4.19 12.81
C ILE A 91 9.48 4.71 11.73
N LYS A 92 10.62 5.29 12.11
CA LYS A 92 11.62 5.78 11.14
C LYS A 92 12.09 4.67 10.22
N LEU A 93 12.40 3.49 10.76
CA LEU A 93 12.77 2.32 9.96
C LEU A 93 11.64 1.87 9.02
N CYS A 94 10.39 1.87 9.50
CA CYS A 94 9.23 1.56 8.66
C CYS A 94 9.00 2.59 7.54
N GLN A 95 9.23 3.88 7.82
CA GLN A 95 9.16 4.95 6.83
C GLN A 95 10.25 4.81 5.77
N THR A 96 11.50 4.55 6.19
CA THR A 96 12.62 4.26 5.29
C THR A 96 12.35 3.05 4.41
N PHE A 97 11.83 1.95 4.98
CA PHE A 97 11.44 0.76 4.24
C PHE A 97 10.39 1.08 3.15
N ALA A 98 9.32 1.81 3.50
CA ALA A 98 8.30 2.21 2.55
C ALA A 98 8.88 3.10 1.43
N GLN A 99 9.76 4.03 1.79
CA GLN A 99 10.41 4.93 0.83
C GLN A 99 11.33 4.17 -0.14
N GLN A 100 12.09 3.19 0.35
CA GLN A 100 12.92 2.34 -0.50
C GLN A 100 12.09 1.61 -1.57
N ILE A 101 10.93 1.05 -1.19
CA ILE A 101 10.03 0.39 -2.14
C ILE A 101 9.50 1.38 -3.18
N ILE A 102 9.08 2.58 -2.75
CA ILE A 102 8.61 3.64 -3.67
C ILE A 102 9.72 4.05 -4.64
N SER A 103 10.98 4.06 -4.18
CA SER A 103 12.16 4.40 -4.97
C SER A 103 12.77 3.19 -5.72
N GLU A 104 11.96 2.19 -6.10
CA GLU A 104 12.40 1.03 -6.90
C GLU A 104 13.52 0.16 -6.29
N HIS A 105 13.61 0.13 -4.95
CA HIS A 105 14.40 -0.86 -4.24
C HIS A 105 13.50 -1.96 -3.67
N TYR A 106 14.10 -3.10 -3.32
CA TYR A 106 13.37 -4.30 -2.92
C TYR A 106 13.80 -4.83 -1.54
N PRO A 107 13.78 -4.00 -0.48
CA PRO A 107 14.19 -4.44 0.85
C PRO A 107 13.22 -5.47 1.43
N ASN A 108 13.66 -6.18 2.48
CA ASN A 108 12.78 -6.95 3.34
C ASN A 108 12.68 -6.31 4.73
N LEU A 109 11.55 -6.52 5.41
CA LEU A 109 11.32 -6.02 6.76
C LEU A 109 10.78 -7.13 7.66
N LEU A 110 11.32 -7.23 8.86
CA LEU A 110 10.85 -8.15 9.89
C LEU A 110 10.45 -7.37 11.14
N LEU A 111 9.17 -7.41 11.49
CA LEU A 111 8.64 -6.88 12.74
C LEU A 111 8.47 -8.05 13.73
N ILE A 112 9.28 -8.09 14.78
CA ILE A 112 9.20 -9.13 15.82
C ILE A 112 8.85 -8.55 17.17
N GLY A 113 8.11 -9.28 17.99
CA GLY A 113 7.93 -8.92 19.40
C GLY A 113 6.55 -9.25 19.94
N THR A 114 6.25 -8.84 21.16
CA THR A 114 5.02 -9.23 21.86
C THR A 114 3.75 -8.72 21.16
N PRO A 115 2.58 -9.39 21.34
CA PRO A 115 1.30 -8.87 20.89
C PRO A 115 1.02 -7.46 21.44
N GLY A 116 0.21 -6.68 20.73
CA GLY A 116 -0.23 -5.37 21.23
C GLY A 116 0.76 -4.21 21.06
N THR A 117 1.93 -4.45 20.50
CA THR A 117 2.98 -3.44 20.27
C THR A 117 2.80 -2.60 19.01
N GLY A 118 1.73 -2.83 18.23
CA GLY A 118 1.41 -2.01 17.06
C GLY A 118 2.08 -2.46 15.75
N LYS A 119 2.64 -3.68 15.68
CA LYS A 119 3.24 -4.22 14.45
C LYS A 119 2.28 -4.20 13.24
N THR A 120 1.04 -4.66 13.43
CA THR A 120 -0.01 -4.62 12.38
C THR A 120 -0.44 -3.19 12.03
N HIS A 121 -0.32 -2.22 12.95
CA HIS A 121 -0.54 -0.80 12.63
C HIS A 121 0.58 -0.30 11.72
N LEU A 122 1.85 -0.58 12.07
CA LEU A 122 3.00 -0.17 11.27
C LEU A 122 2.93 -0.77 9.86
N SER A 123 2.54 -2.04 9.71
CA SER A 123 2.37 -2.64 8.38
C SER A 123 1.23 -2.01 7.57
N ALA A 124 0.10 -1.69 8.22
CA ALA A 124 -0.97 -0.93 7.59
C ALA A 124 -0.51 0.47 7.14
N ALA A 125 0.30 1.14 7.95
CA ALA A 125 0.88 2.44 7.63
C ALA A 125 1.83 2.37 6.43
N ILE A 126 2.67 1.34 6.35
CA ILE A 126 3.56 1.07 5.21
C ILE A 126 2.73 0.85 3.94
N ILE A 127 1.73 -0.05 3.98
CA ILE A 127 0.85 -0.33 2.84
C ILE A 127 0.20 0.97 2.34
N ARG A 128 -0.40 1.75 3.24
CA ARG A 128 -1.05 3.02 2.89
C ARG A 128 -0.06 3.99 2.26
N ASN A 129 1.15 4.12 2.80
CA ASN A 129 2.16 5.03 2.27
C ASN A 129 2.59 4.63 0.86
N ILE A 130 2.77 3.33 0.59
CA ILE A 130 3.13 2.85 -0.75
C ILE A 130 1.99 3.09 -1.74
N LEU A 131 0.75 2.72 -1.37
CA LEU A 131 -0.42 2.89 -2.24
C LEU A 131 -0.74 4.36 -2.54
N HIS A 132 -0.44 5.27 -1.61
CA HIS A 132 -0.72 6.71 -1.75
C HIS A 132 0.34 7.43 -2.59
N ASN A 133 1.59 6.98 -2.53
CA ASN A 133 2.74 7.69 -3.11
C ASN A 133 3.35 6.98 -4.32
N SER A 134 2.74 5.89 -4.80
CA SER A 134 3.23 5.16 -5.96
C SER A 134 2.12 4.38 -6.69
N THR A 135 2.45 3.82 -7.85
CA THR A 135 1.60 2.89 -8.59
C THR A 135 1.72 1.45 -8.11
N LYS A 136 2.63 1.18 -7.16
CA LYS A 136 2.97 -0.16 -6.68
C LYS A 136 1.81 -0.84 -5.96
N SER A 137 1.84 -2.17 -5.98
CA SER A 137 0.90 -3.04 -5.31
C SER A 137 1.39 -3.43 -3.91
N ALA A 138 0.53 -3.30 -2.91
CA ALA A 138 0.83 -3.69 -1.54
C ALA A 138 -0.34 -4.47 -0.95
N ARG A 139 -0.08 -5.69 -0.46
CA ARG A 139 -1.11 -6.59 0.09
C ARG A 139 -0.75 -7.10 1.47
N TYR A 140 -1.79 -7.39 2.25
CA TYR A 140 -1.73 -7.99 3.57
C TYR A 140 -2.42 -9.35 3.55
N TYR A 141 -1.72 -10.36 4.07
CA TYR A 141 -2.25 -11.69 4.34
C TYR A 141 -1.70 -12.21 5.66
N THR A 142 -2.45 -13.06 6.34
CA THR A 142 -1.89 -13.86 7.44
C THR A 142 -1.17 -15.08 6.86
N SER A 143 -0.10 -15.54 7.51
CA SER A 143 0.64 -16.74 7.09
C SER A 143 -0.26 -17.96 6.91
N ALA A 144 -1.19 -18.16 7.85
CA ALA A 144 -2.19 -19.24 7.79
C ALA A 144 -3.11 -19.17 6.55
N ALA A 145 -3.46 -17.96 6.09
CA ALA A 145 -4.31 -17.78 4.92
C ALA A 145 -3.56 -18.10 3.61
N ILE A 146 -2.26 -17.80 3.55
CA ILE A 146 -1.39 -18.19 2.44
C ILE A 146 -1.29 -19.72 2.40
N ALA A 147 -0.96 -20.34 3.53
CA ALA A 147 -0.87 -21.79 3.64
C ALA A 147 -2.19 -22.48 3.27
N GLN A 148 -3.32 -21.94 3.71
CA GLN A 148 -4.64 -22.49 3.38
C GLN A 148 -4.91 -22.44 1.87
N LYS A 149 -4.70 -21.28 1.23
CA LYS A 149 -4.89 -21.13 -0.22
C LYS A 149 -4.03 -22.09 -1.04
N MET A 150 -2.81 -22.37 -0.58
CA MET A 150 -1.93 -23.36 -1.20
C MET A 150 -2.50 -24.78 -1.05
N MET A 151 -2.94 -25.16 0.15
CA MET A 151 -3.55 -26.48 0.38
C MET A 151 -4.88 -26.67 -0.35
N ASP A 152 -5.67 -25.62 -0.56
CA ASP A 152 -6.94 -25.70 -1.29
C ASP A 152 -6.74 -26.20 -2.74
N THR A 153 -5.56 -25.95 -3.34
CA THR A 153 -5.19 -26.46 -4.69
C THR A 153 -5.02 -27.98 -4.75
N TRP A 154 -4.88 -28.65 -3.60
CA TRP A 154 -4.81 -30.11 -3.55
C TRP A 154 -6.18 -30.77 -3.60
N SER A 155 -7.23 -30.05 -3.19
CA SER A 155 -8.62 -30.50 -3.26
C SER A 155 -9.35 -30.05 -4.52
N ASP A 156 -8.91 -28.94 -5.13
CA ASP A 156 -9.54 -28.34 -6.30
C ASP A 156 -8.55 -28.28 -7.47
N THR A 157 -8.82 -29.07 -8.52
CA THR A 157 -7.98 -29.15 -9.71
C THR A 157 -8.10 -27.94 -10.64
N SER A 158 -9.00 -26.99 -10.36
CA SER A 158 -9.18 -25.79 -11.17
C SER A 158 -8.08 -24.75 -10.97
N HIS A 159 -7.33 -24.84 -9.87
CA HIS A 159 -6.23 -23.94 -9.54
C HIS A 159 -4.96 -24.73 -9.26
N SER A 160 -3.87 -24.32 -9.90
CA SER A 160 -2.56 -24.93 -9.64
C SER A 160 -1.84 -24.25 -8.49
N GLU A 161 -1.01 -25.02 -7.76
CA GLU A 161 -0.10 -24.46 -6.74
C GLU A 161 0.77 -23.33 -7.31
N LYS A 162 1.21 -23.50 -8.57
CA LYS A 162 2.00 -22.52 -9.30
C LYS A 162 1.27 -21.19 -9.45
N GLU A 163 -0.01 -21.18 -9.83
CA GLU A 163 -0.81 -19.96 -9.94
C GLU A 163 -0.93 -19.23 -8.60
N VAL A 164 -1.10 -19.96 -7.50
CA VAL A 164 -1.19 -19.37 -6.16
C VAL A 164 0.15 -18.74 -5.76
N ILE A 165 1.27 -19.42 -6.02
CA ILE A 165 2.61 -18.85 -5.80
C ILE A 165 2.79 -17.59 -6.64
N GLU A 166 2.52 -17.65 -7.95
CA GLU A 166 2.65 -16.49 -8.85
C GLU A 166 1.77 -15.31 -8.41
N HIS A 167 0.55 -15.58 -7.94
CA HIS A 167 -0.33 -14.56 -7.39
C HIS A 167 0.33 -13.82 -6.23
N PHE A 168 0.81 -14.54 -5.21
CA PHE A 168 1.46 -13.92 -4.05
C PHE A 168 2.82 -13.31 -4.37
N SER A 169 3.52 -13.83 -5.38
CA SER A 169 4.80 -13.31 -5.84
C SER A 169 4.68 -12.12 -6.78
N SER A 170 3.50 -11.83 -7.31
CA SER A 170 3.28 -10.70 -8.22
C SER A 170 3.32 -9.33 -7.52
N PHE A 171 2.97 -9.28 -6.23
CA PHE A 171 2.85 -8.02 -5.50
C PHE A 171 4.21 -7.38 -5.20
N ASP A 172 4.31 -6.05 -5.33
CA ASP A 172 5.52 -5.30 -5.02
C ASP A 172 5.87 -5.38 -3.53
N LEU A 173 4.85 -5.26 -2.67
CA LEU A 173 4.93 -5.59 -1.25
C LEU A 173 3.90 -6.66 -0.87
N LEU A 174 4.36 -7.72 -0.21
CA LEU A 174 3.51 -8.66 0.53
C LEU A 174 3.83 -8.57 2.03
N VAL A 175 2.83 -8.20 2.81
CA VAL A 175 2.85 -8.30 4.27
C VAL A 175 2.29 -9.67 4.66
N ILE A 176 3.07 -10.43 5.41
CA ILE A 176 2.67 -11.71 6.00
C ILE A 176 2.62 -11.56 7.52
N ASP A 177 1.40 -11.48 8.06
CA ASP A 177 1.17 -11.36 9.51
C ASP A 177 1.01 -12.74 10.17
N GLU A 178 1.25 -12.78 11.49
CA GLU A 178 1.15 -13.97 12.34
C GLU A 178 2.03 -15.15 11.89
N TYR A 179 3.18 -14.86 11.29
CA TYR A 179 4.13 -15.89 10.87
C TYR A 179 4.64 -16.71 12.06
N GLY A 180 4.54 -18.03 11.95
CA GLY A 180 4.92 -18.99 12.98
C GLY A 180 3.86 -19.22 14.06
N LEU A 181 2.72 -18.52 14.04
CA LEU A 181 1.69 -18.69 15.08
C LEU A 181 0.79 -19.89 14.81
N HIS A 182 0.18 -19.95 13.62
CA HIS A 182 -0.90 -20.88 13.26
C HIS A 182 -0.52 -21.87 12.14
N ASP A 183 0.68 -21.74 11.58
CA ASP A 183 1.23 -22.46 10.43
C ASP A 183 2.42 -23.35 10.80
N ARG A 184 2.59 -23.67 12.09
CA ARG A 184 3.73 -24.46 12.61
C ARG A 184 3.85 -25.88 12.08
N HIS A 185 2.78 -26.43 11.52
CA HIS A 185 2.87 -27.73 10.86
C HIS A 185 3.78 -27.62 9.64
N GLU A 186 4.76 -28.53 9.54
CA GLU A 186 5.81 -28.53 8.52
C GLU A 186 5.28 -28.28 7.11
N LYS A 187 4.20 -28.95 6.70
CA LYS A 187 3.56 -28.75 5.40
C LYS A 187 3.04 -27.33 5.19
N ARG A 188 2.38 -26.72 6.20
CA ARG A 188 1.87 -25.35 6.10
C ARG A 188 3.01 -24.35 5.99
N ARG A 189 4.07 -24.54 6.78
CA ARG A 189 5.28 -23.73 6.73
C ARG A 189 5.96 -23.83 5.35
N GLU A 190 6.09 -25.03 4.81
CA GLU A 190 6.65 -25.26 3.48
C GLU A 190 5.88 -24.47 2.41
N MET A 191 4.55 -24.44 2.48
CA MET A 191 3.74 -23.66 1.53
C MET A 191 4.05 -22.15 1.57
N VAL A 192 4.27 -21.60 2.76
CA VAL A 192 4.65 -20.18 2.92
C VAL A 192 6.08 -19.95 2.43
N HIS A 193 7.01 -20.87 2.73
CA HIS A 193 8.39 -20.80 2.25
C HIS A 193 8.48 -20.79 0.71
N LYS A 194 7.64 -21.56 0.00
CA LYS A 194 7.58 -21.53 -1.47
C LYS A 194 7.25 -20.13 -2.01
N VAL A 195 6.31 -19.42 -1.38
CA VAL A 195 6.00 -18.02 -1.71
C VAL A 195 7.20 -17.11 -1.42
N LEU A 196 7.84 -17.25 -0.25
CA LEU A 196 8.99 -16.43 0.13
C LEU A 196 10.17 -16.61 -0.82
N TYR A 197 10.46 -17.84 -1.24
CA TYR A 197 11.49 -18.12 -2.23
C TYR A 197 11.17 -17.52 -3.60
N SER A 198 9.94 -17.69 -4.09
CA SER A 198 9.53 -17.11 -5.37
C SER A 198 9.57 -15.57 -5.34
N ARG A 199 9.23 -14.94 -4.21
CA ARG A 199 9.37 -13.48 -4.03
C ARG A 199 10.81 -13.01 -4.05
N TYR A 200 11.70 -13.77 -3.40
CA TYR A 200 13.13 -13.51 -3.45
C TYR A 200 13.65 -13.57 -4.90
N ASP A 201 13.35 -14.66 -5.62
CA ASP A 201 13.80 -14.85 -7.01
C ASP A 201 13.25 -13.77 -7.95
N ASN A 202 12.06 -13.22 -7.66
CA ASN A 202 11.42 -12.17 -8.44
C ASN A 202 11.76 -10.74 -7.97
N MET A 203 12.71 -10.56 -7.06
CA MET A 203 13.10 -9.26 -6.49
C MET A 203 11.90 -8.48 -5.93
N LYS A 204 11.06 -9.13 -5.10
CA LYS A 204 9.88 -8.51 -4.49
C LYS A 204 10.02 -8.39 -2.97
N SER A 205 9.64 -7.23 -2.43
CA SER A 205 9.79 -6.90 -1.01
C SER A 205 8.82 -7.66 -0.12
N THR A 206 9.29 -8.22 0.98
CA THR A 206 8.43 -8.91 1.95
C THR A 206 8.51 -8.25 3.33
N LEU A 207 7.36 -8.08 3.97
CA LEU A 207 7.27 -7.69 5.38
C LEU A 207 6.70 -8.86 6.18
N LEU A 208 7.51 -9.43 7.06
CA LEU A 208 7.10 -10.48 7.99
C LEU A 208 6.75 -9.89 9.36
N ILE A 209 5.64 -10.33 9.95
CA ILE A 209 5.27 -10.00 11.33
C ILE A 209 5.16 -11.29 12.12
N SER A 210 5.88 -11.35 13.24
CA SER A 210 5.84 -12.51 14.13
C SER A 210 5.85 -12.09 15.60
N ASN A 211 5.27 -12.95 16.44
CA ASN A 211 5.38 -12.83 17.90
C ASN A 211 6.57 -13.64 18.45
N PHE A 212 7.40 -14.21 17.59
CA PHE A 212 8.57 -14.98 17.98
C PHE A 212 9.72 -14.11 18.47
N THR A 213 10.65 -14.74 19.18
CA THR A 213 12.00 -14.20 19.38
C THR A 213 12.77 -14.27 18.06
N LEU A 214 13.82 -13.46 17.96
CA LEU A 214 14.70 -13.48 16.78
C LEU A 214 15.30 -14.89 16.53
N GLN A 215 15.66 -15.60 17.58
CA GLN A 215 16.21 -16.97 17.48
C GLN A 215 15.18 -17.95 16.91
N ASN A 216 13.94 -17.90 17.39
CA ASN A 216 12.89 -18.82 16.95
C ASN A 216 12.51 -18.58 15.49
N ILE A 217 12.45 -17.32 15.05
CA ILE A 217 12.13 -17.02 13.66
C ILE A 217 13.29 -17.38 12.71
N GLN A 218 14.55 -17.23 13.14
CA GLN A 218 15.71 -17.71 12.38
C GLN A 218 15.67 -19.23 12.18
N GLN A 219 15.30 -19.98 13.23
CA GLN A 219 15.13 -21.42 13.12
C GLN A 219 13.97 -21.79 12.20
N ASP A 220 12.84 -21.09 12.31
CA ASP A 220 11.63 -21.39 11.52
C ASP A 220 11.75 -21.02 10.04
N LEU A 221 12.46 -19.93 9.72
CA LEU A 221 12.77 -19.54 8.35
C LEU A 221 13.83 -20.44 7.72
N ASP A 222 14.56 -21.25 8.48
CA ASP A 222 15.76 -21.96 8.03
C ASP A 222 16.94 -21.03 7.65
N VAL A 223 18.14 -21.60 7.61
CA VAL A 223 19.40 -20.85 7.33
C VAL A 223 19.41 -20.25 5.93
N ARG A 224 18.80 -20.92 4.96
CA ARG A 224 18.84 -20.55 3.54
C ARG A 224 17.92 -19.37 3.27
N LEU A 225 16.68 -19.41 3.72
CA LEU A 225 15.74 -18.32 3.54
C LEU A 225 16.16 -17.11 4.38
N TRP A 226 16.66 -17.32 5.59
CA TRP A 226 17.23 -16.25 6.42
C TRP A 226 18.36 -15.51 5.68
N SER A 227 19.30 -16.25 5.07
CA SER A 227 20.37 -15.68 4.26
C SER A 227 19.84 -14.86 3.08
N ARG A 228 18.84 -15.40 2.35
CA ARG A 228 18.23 -14.73 1.17
C ARG A 228 17.49 -13.45 1.53
N LEU A 229 16.80 -13.44 2.68
CA LEU A 229 16.16 -12.23 3.17
C LEU A 229 17.20 -11.14 3.45
N HIS A 230 18.33 -11.50 4.06
CA HIS A 230 19.44 -10.59 4.36
C HIS A 230 20.15 -10.05 3.12
N GLU A 231 20.32 -10.87 2.08
CA GLU A 231 20.91 -10.46 0.80
C GLU A 231 20.15 -9.26 0.19
N ASN A 232 18.82 -9.25 0.34
CA ASN A 232 17.96 -8.15 -0.07
C ASN A 232 17.71 -7.12 1.05
N ASN A 233 18.75 -6.79 1.84
CA ASN A 233 18.74 -5.76 2.88
C ASN A 233 17.58 -5.94 3.91
N LEU A 234 17.60 -7.05 4.65
CA LEU A 234 16.64 -7.29 5.73
C LEU A 234 16.79 -6.26 6.87
N ILE A 235 15.75 -5.46 7.07
CA ILE A 235 15.60 -4.58 8.22
C ILE A 235 14.88 -5.36 9.31
N VAL A 236 15.48 -5.52 10.49
CA VAL A 236 14.85 -6.17 11.65
C VAL A 236 14.46 -5.11 12.68
N VAL A 237 13.18 -5.08 13.04
CA VAL A 237 12.63 -4.13 14.01
C VAL A 237 12.06 -4.88 15.21
N PRO A 238 12.75 -4.84 16.36
CA PRO A 238 12.24 -5.39 17.60
C PRO A 238 11.19 -4.48 18.24
N CYS A 239 10.01 -5.03 18.49
CA CYS A 239 8.84 -4.38 19.07
C CYS A 239 8.51 -5.02 20.43
N TYR A 240 9.35 -4.74 21.44
CA TYR A 240 9.22 -5.25 22.81
C TYR A 240 8.89 -4.10 23.77
N TRP A 241 7.65 -3.63 23.74
CA TRP A 241 7.11 -2.64 24.68
C TRP A 241 5.70 -3.04 25.14
N ASP A 242 5.10 -2.24 26.01
CA ASP A 242 3.82 -2.56 26.62
C ASP A 242 2.68 -2.67 25.58
N ASP A 243 1.71 -3.54 25.89
CA ASP A 243 0.51 -3.69 25.08
C ASP A 243 -0.33 -2.40 25.13
N GLN A 244 -0.41 -1.71 24.00
CA GLN A 244 -1.17 -0.47 23.87
C GLN A 244 -2.68 -0.67 23.93
N ARG A 245 -3.17 -1.91 23.79
CA ARG A 245 -4.60 -2.24 23.91
C ARG A 245 -5.02 -2.29 25.38
N ILE A 246 -4.10 -2.64 26.28
CA ILE A 246 -4.36 -2.76 27.72
C ILE A 246 -4.12 -1.42 28.40
N SER A 247 -3.02 -0.73 28.08
CA SER A 247 -2.64 0.56 28.68
C SER A 247 -3.58 1.73 28.38
N ARG A 248 -4.43 1.64 27.34
CA ARG A 248 -5.49 2.64 27.07
C ARG A 248 -6.74 2.51 27.94
N SER A 249 -6.78 1.51 28.82
CA SER A 249 -7.94 1.19 29.68
C SER A 249 -7.83 1.78 31.09
N VAL A 250 -6.87 2.67 31.33
CA VAL A 250 -6.60 3.33 32.61
C VAL A 250 -6.62 4.83 32.43
#